data_AF-A0A528TIK4-F1
#
_entry.id   AF-A0A528TIK4-F1
#
_cell.length_a   1.000
_cell.length_b   1.000
_cell.length_c   1.000
_cell.angle_alpha   90.00
_cell.angle_beta   90.00
_cell.angle_gamma   90.00
#
_symmetry.space_group_name_H-M   'P 1'
#
loop_
_entity.id
_entity.type
_entity.pdbx_description
1 polymer ?
#
loop_
_entity_poly.entity_id
_entity_poly.type
_entity_poly.pdbx_seq_one_letter_code
_entity_poly.pdbx_strand_id
1 'polypeptide(L)' 'VDEGVLTRSDDPTHRLKAIYRLTEAGIDLLPILATLGAWGSKYRKADEDLARVSKELAAGGQPALERMKKRLRKEHLG' A
#
# COMPACT_ATOMS: atom_id res chain seq x y z
N VAL A 1 -5.16 -11.96 5.02
CA VAL A 1 -5.92 -12.78 5.98
C VAL A 1 -5.23 -14.12 6.09
N ASP A 2 -5.16 -14.92 5.03
CA ASP A 2 -4.42 -16.21 5.09
C ASP A 2 -2.90 -16.02 5.15
N GLU A 3 -2.35 -15.13 4.33
CA GLU A 3 -0.90 -14.85 4.26
C GLU A 3 -0.42 -13.75 5.23
N GLY A 4 -1.23 -13.38 6.22
CA GLY A 4 -0.84 -12.36 7.22
C GLY A 4 -0.68 -10.92 6.70
N VAL A 5 -0.94 -10.63 5.42
CA VAL A 5 -0.84 -9.24 4.84
C VAL A 5 -1.98 -8.31 5.30
N LEU A 6 -3.15 -8.90 5.56
CA LEU A 6 -4.37 -8.16 5.93
C LEU A 6 -5.03 -8.79 7.15
N THR A 7 -5.52 -7.94 8.06
CA THR A 7 -6.54 -8.31 9.04
C THR A 7 -7.93 -8.01 8.49
N ARG A 8 -8.93 -8.75 8.98
CA ARG A 8 -10.35 -8.56 8.65
C ARG A 8 -11.13 -8.38 9.95
N SER A 9 -11.97 -7.36 10.02
CA SER A 9 -12.95 -7.16 11.10
C SER A 9 -14.33 -6.89 10.52
N ASP A 10 -15.39 -7.16 11.27
CA ASP A 10 -16.75 -6.81 10.83
C ASP A 10 -16.94 -5.28 10.84
N ASP A 11 -17.83 -4.79 9.97
CA ASP A 11 -18.20 -3.38 9.93
C ASP A 11 -19.37 -3.13 10.92
N PRO A 12 -19.19 -2.25 11.93
CA PRO A 12 -20.22 -1.98 12.92
C PRO A 12 -21.47 -1.29 12.35
N THR A 13 -21.36 -0.68 11.17
CA THR A 13 -22.47 0.02 10.51
C THR A 13 -23.33 -0.90 9.64
N HIS A 14 -22.78 -2.03 9.18
CA HIS A 14 -23.46 -2.90 8.23
C HIS A 14 -22.97 -4.35 8.30
N ARG A 15 -23.86 -5.26 8.72
CA ARG A 15 -23.55 -6.68 8.99
C ARG A 15 -23.02 -7.50 7.80
N LEU A 16 -23.19 -7.03 6.55
CA LEU A 16 -22.62 -7.67 5.35
C LEU A 16 -21.31 -7.03 4.86
N LYS A 17 -20.79 -6.02 5.56
CA LYS A 17 -19.52 -5.37 5.21
C LYS A 17 -18.43 -5.83 6.17
N ALA A 18 -17.21 -5.87 5.66
CA ALA A 18 -16.01 -6.13 6.45
C ALA A 18 -14.99 -5.03 6.18
N ILE A 19 -14.24 -4.68 7.21
CA ILE A 19 -13.15 -3.73 7.14
C ILE A 19 -11.84 -4.52 7.06
N TYR A 20 -11.05 -4.22 6.03
CA TYR A 20 -9.73 -4.79 5.85
C TYR A 20 -8.67 -3.75 6.21
N ARG A 21 -7.66 -4.17 6.95
CA ARG A 21 -6.52 -3.32 7.30
C ARG A 21 -5.22 -4.04 6.99
N LEU A 22 -4.21 -3.27 6.57
CA LEU A 22 -2.87 -3.79 6.43
C LEU A 22 -2.30 -4.17 7.80
N THR A 23 -1.58 -5.27 7.85
CA THR A 23 -0.70 -5.59 8.99
C THR A 23 0.65 -4.89 8.83
N GLU A 24 1.48 -4.93 9.87
CA GLU A 24 2.88 -4.50 9.75
C GLU A 24 3.61 -5.23 8.61
N ALA A 25 3.42 -6.55 8.51
CA ALA A 25 3.98 -7.36 7.42
C ALA A 25 3.47 -6.91 6.04
N GLY A 26 2.19 -6.55 5.92
CA GLY A 26 1.64 -6.00 4.68
C GLY A 26 2.20 -4.63 4.32
N ILE A 27 2.44 -3.76 5.30
CA ILE A 27 3.08 -2.45 5.10
C ILE A 27 4.53 -2.62 4.64
N ASP A 28 5.24 -3.64 5.13
CA ASP A 28 6.62 -3.90 4.77
C ASP A 28 6.82 -4.39 3.33
N LEU A 29 5.75 -4.80 2.64
CA LEU A 29 5.78 -5.10 1.20
C LEU A 29 5.87 -3.85 0.31
N LEU A 30 5.65 -2.65 0.87
CA LEU A 30 5.60 -1.41 0.11
C LEU A 30 6.81 -1.17 -0.81
N PRO A 31 8.08 -1.39 -0.41
CA PRO A 31 9.22 -1.19 -1.31
C PRO A 31 9.14 -2.04 -2.57
N ILE A 32 8.69 -3.29 -2.44
CA ILE A 32 8.54 -4.23 -3.57
C ILE A 32 7.45 -3.72 -4.52
N LEU A 33 6.31 -3.31 -3.97
CA LEU A 33 5.21 -2.74 -4.76
C LEU A 33 5.61 -1.44 -5.47
N ALA A 34 6.39 -0.57 -4.82
CA ALA A 34 6.90 0.66 -5.41
C ALA A 34 7.85 0.38 -6.57
N THR A 35 8.78 -0.58 -6.41
CA THR A 35 9.67 -1.02 -7.49
C THR A 35 8.87 -1.61 -8.66
N LEU A 36 7.90 -2.46 -8.38
CA LEU A 36 7.04 -3.06 -9.41
C LEU A 36 6.22 -1.98 -10.13
N GLY A 37 5.67 -1.02 -9.40
CA GLY A 37 4.93 0.13 -9.96
C GLY A 37 5.81 0.98 -10.87
N ALA A 38 7.05 1.29 -10.46
CA ALA A 38 7.98 2.06 -11.29
C ALA A 38 8.35 1.33 -12.59
N TRP A 39 8.56 0.02 -12.53
CA TRP A 39 8.72 -0.81 -13.73
C TRP A 39 7.47 -0.77 -14.61
N GLY A 40 6.28 -0.95 -14.03
CA GLY A 40 5.01 -0.91 -14.73
C GLY A 40 4.79 0.42 -15.46
N SER A 41 5.09 1.55 -14.80
CA SER A 41 5.00 2.90 -15.37
C SER A 41 5.90 3.13 -16.58
N LYS A 42 6.93 2.30 -16.79
CA LYS A 42 7.84 2.40 -17.94
C LYS A 42 7.42 1.48 -19.09
N TYR A 43 6.85 0.31 -18.78
CA TYR A 43 6.67 -0.76 -19.77
C TYR A 43 5.21 -1.15 -20.03
N ARG A 44 4.25 -0.61 -19.28
CA ARG A 44 2.82 -0.90 -19.39
C ARG A 44 2.02 0.40 -19.54
N LYS A 45 0.81 0.28 -20.08
CA LYS A 45 -0.19 1.36 -20.07
C LYS A 45 -0.81 1.45 -18.68
N ALA A 46 -0.04 1.95 -17.73
CA ALA A 46 -0.53 2.23 -16.39
C ALA A 46 -1.42 3.47 -16.41
N ASP A 47 -2.40 3.51 -15.53
CA ASP A 47 -3.14 4.72 -15.22
C ASP A 47 -2.19 5.86 -14.83
N GLU A 48 -2.46 7.09 -15.30
CA GLU A 48 -1.53 8.21 -15.15
C GLU A 48 -1.33 8.63 -13.69
N ASP A 49 -2.39 8.57 -12.88
CA ASP A 49 -2.33 8.92 -11.45
C ASP A 49 -1.53 7.88 -10.67
N LEU A 50 -1.77 6.60 -10.93
CA LEU A 50 -0.99 5.51 -10.30
C LEU A 50 0.47 5.51 -10.77
N ALA A 51 0.71 5.86 -12.04
CA ALA A 51 2.05 5.96 -12.59
C ALA A 51 2.83 7.11 -11.95
N ARG A 52 2.18 8.24 -11.69
CA ARG A 52 2.75 9.39 -10.96
C ARG A 52 3.15 9.00 -9.55
N VAL A 53 2.24 8.40 -8.78
CA VAL A 53 2.52 7.94 -7.40
C VAL A 53 3.72 6.97 -7.38
N SER A 54 3.77 6.03 -8.31
CA SER A 54 4.87 5.06 -8.40
C SER A 54 6.21 5.73 -8.74
N LYS A 55 6.22 6.70 -9.64
CA LYS A 55 7.41 7.47 -10.01
C LYS A 55 7.91 8.33 -8.86
N GLU A 56 7.01 9.00 -8.13
CA GLU A 56 7.35 9.84 -6.98
C GLU A 56 7.93 9.02 -5.82
N LEU A 57 7.32 7.86 -5.52
CA LEU A 57 7.85 6.93 -4.52
C LEU A 57 9.23 6.40 -4.91
N ALA A 58 9.43 6.03 -6.18
CA ALA A 58 10.71 5.52 -6.67
C ALA A 58 11.80 6.60 -6.68
N ALA A 59 11.49 7.81 -7.17
CA ALA A 59 12.43 8.93 -7.21
C ALA A 59 12.81 9.42 -5.80
N GLY A 60 11.87 9.36 -4.86
CA GLY A 60 12.09 9.78 -3.47
C GLY A 60 12.86 8.77 -2.61
N GLY A 61 13.16 7.57 -3.13
CA GLY A 61 13.97 6.55 -2.47
C GLY A 61 13.50 6.16 -1.07
N GLN A 62 14.43 5.71 -0.23
CA GLN A 62 14.14 5.26 1.14
C GLN A 62 13.36 6.30 1.98
N PRO A 63 13.70 7.60 1.96
CA PRO A 63 12.96 8.58 2.75
C PRO A 63 11.47 8.69 2.37
N ALA A 64 11.14 8.59 1.08
CA ALA A 64 9.74 8.61 0.63
C ALA A 64 8.99 7.33 1.06
N LEU A 65 9.65 6.17 0.96
CA LEU A 65 9.12 4.90 1.44
C LEU A 65 8.81 4.95 2.94
N GLU A 66 9.73 5.47 3.77
CA GLU A 66 9.51 5.57 5.21
C GLU A 66 8.37 6.52 5.58
N ARG A 67 8.25 7.67 4.90
CA ARG A 67 7.11 8.57 5.10
C ARG A 67 5.79 7.89 4.74
N MET A 68 5.78 7.11 3.66
CA MET A 68 4.61 6.36 3.23
C MET A 68 4.26 5.24 4.22
N LYS A 69 5.24 4.44 4.65
CA LYS A 69 5.05 3.42 5.70
C LYS A 69 4.49 4.04 6.98
N LYS A 70 5.03 5.18 7.43
CA LYS A 70 4.51 5.89 8.61
C LYS A 70 3.04 6.30 8.44
N ARG A 71 2.65 6.77 7.26
CA ARG A 71 1.25 7.10 6.94
C ARG A 71 0.37 5.85 7.00
N LEU A 72 0.78 4.76 6.35
CA LEU A 72 0.04 3.49 6.35
C LEU A 72 -0.10 2.91 7.75
N ARG A 73 0.95 2.96 8.58
CA ARG A 73 0.87 2.53 9.99
C ARG A 73 -0.18 3.33 10.75
N LYS A 74 -0.19 4.66 10.59
CA LYS A 74 -1.20 5.53 11.23
C LYS A 74 -2.62 5.20 10.77
N GLU A 75 -2.81 4.84 9.51
CA GLU A 75 -4.13 4.54 8.94
C GLU A 75 -4.65 3.15 9.29
N HIS A 76 -3.77 2.15 9.27
CA HIS A 76 -4.17 0.74 9.35
C HIS A 76 -3.88 0.07 10.69
N LEU A 77 -2.90 0.55 11.46
CA LEU A 77 -2.53 -0.07 12.72
C LEU A 77 -3.13 0.63 13.94
N GLY A 78 -3.59 1.88 13.78
CA GLY A 78 -4.39 2.62 14.78
C GLY A 78 -3.80 2.58 16.17
#